data_AF-A0A0M9F4A0-F1
#
_entry.id   AF-A0A0M9F4A0-F1
#
_cell.length_a   1.000
_cell.length_b   1.000
_cell.length_c   1.000
_cell.angle_alpha   90.00
_cell.angle_beta   90.00
_cell.angle_gamma   90.00
#
_symmetry.space_group_name_H-M   'P 1'
#
loop_
_entity.id
_entity.type
_entity.pdbx_description
1 polymer ?
#
loop_
_entity_poly.entity_id
_entity_poly.type
_entity_poly.pdbx_seq_one_letter_code
_entity_poly.pdbx_strand_id
1 'polypeptide(L)'
;MLPTTIRTPPQAGDYTPLAEYQTTTPESFIGGTPVLHYHLEGAKAWIPKSQCGILALFPADSSEKPSAPEGDSINGDVEELVEQTIDVFVNSEALTLFSNKVGAGVSIPYPSISIHAIKQIGPEADAERTQAVWMQLEFSDGGAEDDDFNTVDLTIIPPKSDSESSAAKQLYEAMAAYSDLHPDPNDDEDDEDDYDRIVFEGSEEHQAIEGFTGVMHGADNGGLPPPMPGSGGWITADNLHEYFDENGNWIGQGAEDQEEELGEGAGRVRDRDEAEGAGSAENQAADDPENKRPRVE
;
A
#
# COMPACT_ATOMS: atom_id res chain seq x y z
N MET A 1 7.43 8.62 -12.57
CA MET A 1 8.24 7.83 -13.54
C MET A 1 7.55 7.77 -14.91
N LEU A 2 8.29 7.58 -16.01
CA LEU A 2 7.72 7.55 -17.37
C LEU A 2 7.31 6.12 -17.81
N PRO A 3 6.18 5.97 -18.52
CA PRO A 3 5.75 4.69 -19.05
C PRO A 3 6.61 4.27 -20.25
N THR A 4 6.87 2.97 -20.39
CA THR A 4 7.67 2.43 -21.50
C THR A 4 6.77 1.88 -22.60
N THR A 5 6.98 2.33 -23.83
CA THR A 5 6.26 1.78 -25.00
C THR A 5 6.86 0.44 -25.42
N ILE A 6 6.01 -0.58 -25.57
CA ILE A 6 6.39 -1.90 -26.08
C ILE A 6 5.77 -2.15 -27.45
N ARG A 7 6.50 -2.85 -28.33
CA ARG A 7 6.08 -3.18 -29.70
C ARG A 7 5.96 -4.68 -29.96
N THR A 8 6.30 -5.48 -28.96
CA THR A 8 6.23 -6.94 -29.00
C THR A 8 5.23 -7.38 -27.94
N PRO A 9 4.30 -8.29 -28.27
CA PRO A 9 3.36 -8.81 -27.29
C PRO A 9 4.14 -9.54 -26.18
N PRO A 10 3.88 -9.23 -24.90
CA PRO A 10 4.38 -10.03 -23.79
C PRO A 10 3.87 -11.47 -23.89
N GLN A 11 4.69 -12.45 -23.55
CA GLN A 11 4.28 -13.84 -23.47
C GLN A 11 4.27 -14.32 -22.02
N ALA A 12 3.37 -15.23 -21.68
CA ALA A 12 3.33 -15.83 -20.34
C ALA A 12 4.66 -16.51 -19.94
N GLY A 13 5.45 -16.97 -20.92
CA GLY A 13 6.78 -17.55 -20.69
C GLY A 13 7.88 -16.54 -20.37
N ASP A 14 7.61 -15.23 -20.51
CA ASP A 14 8.53 -14.18 -20.10
C ASP A 14 8.49 -13.94 -18.58
N TYR A 15 7.60 -14.63 -17.88
CA TYR A 15 7.33 -14.45 -16.45
C TYR A 15 7.33 -15.76 -15.68
N THR A 16 7.61 -15.66 -14.37
CA THR A 16 7.39 -16.75 -13.43
C THR A 16 5.97 -16.65 -12.86
N PRO A 17 5.08 -17.65 -13.01
CA PRO A 17 3.75 -17.59 -12.40
C PRO A 17 3.81 -17.44 -10.88
N LEU A 18 2.94 -16.62 -10.29
CA LEU A 18 2.94 -16.38 -8.84
C LEU A 18 2.82 -17.67 -8.02
N ALA A 19 1.99 -18.63 -8.46
CA ALA A 19 1.83 -19.92 -7.80
C ALA A 19 3.15 -20.72 -7.75
N GLU A 20 3.96 -20.65 -8.80
CA GLU A 20 5.27 -21.30 -8.85
C GLU A 20 6.27 -20.57 -7.96
N TYR A 21 6.30 -19.25 -8.05
CA TYR A 21 7.15 -18.39 -7.22
C TYR A 21 6.90 -18.60 -5.72
N GLN A 22 5.65 -18.71 -5.28
CA GLN A 22 5.29 -18.93 -3.87
C GLN A 22 5.70 -20.32 -3.34
N THR A 23 5.95 -21.29 -4.22
CA THR A 23 6.39 -22.64 -3.82
C THR A 23 7.91 -22.82 -3.80
N THR A 24 8.65 -21.87 -4.35
CA THR A 24 10.10 -21.97 -4.54
C THR A 24 10.79 -20.85 -3.75
N THR A 25 11.81 -21.17 -2.98
CA THR A 25 12.68 -20.13 -2.41
C THR A 25 13.61 -19.63 -3.51
N PRO A 26 13.57 -18.35 -3.89
CA PRO A 26 14.45 -17.83 -4.93
C PRO A 26 15.92 -17.98 -4.51
N GLU A 27 16.79 -18.34 -5.44
CA GLU A 27 18.25 -18.34 -5.19
C GLU A 27 18.79 -16.90 -5.02
N SER A 28 18.13 -15.91 -5.64
CA SER A 28 18.39 -14.48 -5.50
C SER A 28 17.08 -13.71 -5.56
N PHE A 29 16.96 -12.67 -4.74
CA PHE A 29 15.85 -11.70 -4.79
C PHE A 29 16.13 -10.54 -5.76
N ILE A 30 17.33 -10.49 -6.36
CA ILE A 30 17.78 -9.41 -7.24
C ILE A 30 17.99 -9.97 -8.65
N GLY A 31 17.35 -9.37 -9.64
CA GLY A 31 17.55 -9.65 -11.07
C GLY A 31 16.93 -10.97 -11.57
N GLY A 32 15.90 -11.48 -10.90
CA GLY A 32 15.13 -12.65 -11.35
C GLY A 32 14.12 -12.31 -12.45
N THR A 33 13.54 -13.33 -13.08
CA THR A 33 12.43 -13.16 -14.02
C THR A 33 11.22 -12.55 -13.29
N PRO A 34 10.57 -11.52 -13.86
CA PRO A 34 9.42 -10.89 -13.21
C PRO A 34 8.31 -11.91 -12.93
N VAL A 35 7.64 -11.74 -11.79
CA VAL A 35 6.56 -12.63 -11.37
C VAL A 35 5.25 -12.17 -11.98
N LEU A 36 4.52 -13.06 -12.65
CA LEU A 36 3.18 -12.80 -13.18
C LEU A 36 2.14 -13.21 -12.14
N HIS A 37 1.40 -12.22 -11.62
CA HIS A 37 0.32 -12.43 -10.67
C HIS A 37 -0.99 -12.69 -11.37
N TYR A 38 -1.32 -11.86 -12.36
CA TYR A 38 -2.59 -11.93 -13.04
C TYR A 38 -2.44 -11.61 -14.52
N HIS A 39 -3.15 -12.35 -15.36
CA HIS A 39 -3.19 -12.17 -16.80
C HIS A 39 -4.63 -12.18 -17.28
N LEU A 40 -5.01 -11.16 -18.03
CA LEU A 40 -6.36 -10.97 -18.55
C LEU A 40 -6.30 -10.72 -20.06
N GLU A 41 -6.83 -11.67 -20.83
CA GLU A 41 -6.89 -11.59 -22.28
C GLU A 41 -8.21 -10.96 -22.75
N GLY A 42 -8.16 -10.13 -23.79
CA GLY A 42 -9.37 -9.62 -24.46
C GLY A 42 -10.21 -8.65 -23.61
N ALA A 43 -9.59 -7.89 -22.70
CA ALA A 43 -10.24 -6.80 -21.99
C ALA A 43 -10.51 -5.61 -22.93
N LYS A 44 -11.50 -4.78 -22.57
CA LYS A 44 -11.72 -3.48 -23.21
C LYS A 44 -11.07 -2.40 -22.36
N ALA A 45 -10.31 -1.51 -22.97
CA ALA A 45 -9.76 -0.33 -22.32
C ALA A 45 -10.38 0.93 -22.91
N TRP A 46 -10.79 1.85 -22.04
CA TRP A 46 -11.35 3.14 -22.40
C TRP A 46 -10.49 4.28 -21.89
N ILE A 47 -10.33 5.31 -22.72
CA ILE A 47 -9.66 6.57 -22.40
C ILE A 47 -10.50 7.73 -22.92
N PRO A 48 -10.47 8.91 -22.27
CA PRO A 48 -10.94 10.15 -22.88
C PRO A 48 -10.28 10.44 -24.23
N LYS A 49 -11.07 10.88 -25.20
CA LYS A 49 -10.56 11.24 -26.54
C LYS A 49 -9.58 12.41 -26.48
N SER A 50 -9.76 13.32 -25.53
CA SER A 50 -8.85 14.42 -25.21
C SER A 50 -7.43 13.93 -24.86
N GLN A 51 -7.31 12.71 -24.33
CA GLN A 51 -6.07 12.10 -23.84
C GLN A 51 -5.47 11.07 -24.83
N CYS A 52 -6.08 10.88 -26.01
CA CYS A 52 -5.50 10.05 -27.07
C CYS A 52 -4.17 10.64 -27.56
N GLY A 53 -3.19 9.78 -27.80
CA GLY A 53 -1.82 10.15 -28.18
C GLY A 53 -0.84 10.24 -27.00
N ILE A 54 -1.32 10.23 -25.75
CA ILE A 54 -0.45 10.20 -24.56
C ILE A 54 0.13 8.79 -24.36
N LEU A 55 -0.73 7.77 -24.44
CA LEU A 55 -0.33 6.37 -24.39
C LEU A 55 -0.19 5.83 -25.82
N ALA A 56 0.91 5.12 -26.11
CA ALA A 56 1.11 4.45 -27.40
C ALA A 56 0.02 3.42 -27.73
N LEU A 57 -0.72 2.97 -26.71
CA LEU A 57 -1.87 2.09 -26.81
C LEU A 57 -3.07 2.75 -27.50
N PHE A 58 -3.19 4.08 -27.40
CA PHE A 58 -4.25 4.88 -27.99
C PHE A 58 -3.65 5.97 -28.91
N PRO A 59 -3.39 5.65 -30.19
CA PRO A 59 -2.98 6.64 -31.18
C PRO A 59 -3.91 7.86 -31.23
N ALA A 60 -3.38 9.03 -31.60
CA ALA A 60 -4.15 10.28 -31.65
C ALA A 60 -5.31 10.25 -32.67
N ASP A 61 -5.25 9.34 -33.65
CA ASP A 61 -6.28 9.10 -34.66
C ASP A 61 -7.32 8.04 -34.24
N SER A 62 -7.21 7.46 -33.04
CA SER A 62 -8.17 6.49 -32.52
C SER A 62 -9.55 7.13 -32.28
N SER A 63 -10.58 6.48 -32.81
CA SER A 63 -11.97 6.96 -32.73
C SER A 63 -12.98 5.83 -32.54
N GLU A 64 -12.52 4.65 -32.10
CA GLU A 64 -13.39 3.51 -31.84
C GLU A 64 -14.22 3.80 -30.59
N LYS A 65 -15.55 3.72 -30.72
CA LYS A 65 -16.46 4.08 -29.64
C LYS A 65 -16.64 2.90 -28.68
N PRO A 66 -16.91 3.17 -27.38
CA PRO A 66 -17.33 2.16 -26.42
C PRO A 66 -18.41 1.25 -26.98
N SER A 67 -18.15 -0.06 -26.95
CA SER A 67 -19.06 -1.08 -27.49
C SER A 67 -20.09 -1.51 -26.45
N ALA A 68 -21.27 -1.90 -26.92
CA ALA A 68 -22.34 -2.44 -26.08
C ALA A 68 -21.92 -3.76 -25.38
N PRO A 69 -22.50 -4.10 -24.21
CA PRO A 69 -23.54 -3.36 -23.48
C PRO A 69 -23.00 -2.22 -22.59
N GLU A 70 -21.70 -2.22 -22.27
CA GLU A 70 -21.12 -1.25 -21.34
C GLU A 70 -21.16 0.17 -21.92
N GLY A 71 -20.88 0.32 -23.22
CA GLY A 71 -20.93 1.58 -23.95
C GLY A 71 -22.31 2.24 -24.01
N ASP A 72 -23.40 1.46 -23.91
CA ASP A 72 -24.76 1.99 -23.95
C ASP A 72 -25.10 2.82 -22.70
N SER A 73 -24.39 2.58 -21.60
CA SER A 73 -24.58 3.25 -20.30
C SER A 73 -23.97 4.65 -20.24
N ILE A 74 -23.17 5.02 -21.24
CA ILE A 74 -22.41 6.29 -21.30
C ILE A 74 -23.23 7.37 -22.03
N ASN A 75 -24.43 7.05 -22.54
CA ASN A 75 -25.30 8.00 -23.24
C ASN A 75 -25.74 9.15 -22.32
N GLY A 76 -24.95 10.21 -22.25
CA GLY A 76 -25.13 11.37 -21.39
C GLY A 76 -23.83 11.95 -20.83
N ASP A 77 -22.71 11.24 -20.92
CA ASP A 77 -21.42 11.73 -20.47
C ASP A 77 -20.87 12.81 -21.42
N VAL A 78 -20.27 13.86 -20.84
CA VAL A 78 -19.87 15.08 -21.58
C VAL A 78 -18.61 14.84 -22.41
N GLU A 79 -17.83 13.82 -22.06
CA GLU A 79 -16.55 13.50 -22.67
C GLU A 79 -16.63 12.27 -23.58
N GLU A 80 -16.12 12.41 -24.81
CA GLU A 80 -16.10 11.32 -25.78
C GLU A 80 -15.01 10.31 -25.37
N LEU A 81 -15.39 9.06 -25.09
CA LEU A 81 -14.45 7.98 -24.79
C LEU A 81 -14.05 7.22 -26.05
N VAL A 82 -12.84 6.65 -26.03
CA VAL A 82 -12.27 5.81 -27.07
C VAL A 82 -11.95 4.42 -26.51
N GLU A 83 -12.38 3.38 -27.22
CA GLU A 83 -12.19 1.98 -26.85
C GLU A 83 -11.04 1.31 -27.59
N GLN A 84 -10.32 0.44 -26.88
CA GLN A 84 -9.31 -0.44 -27.45
C GLN A 84 -9.38 -1.83 -26.81
N THR A 85 -9.32 -2.89 -27.61
CA THR A 85 -9.16 -4.26 -27.08
C THR A 85 -7.71 -4.50 -26.69
N ILE A 86 -7.48 -4.98 -25.46
CA ILE A 86 -6.16 -5.16 -24.87
C ILE A 86 -6.03 -6.46 -24.08
N ASP A 87 -4.79 -6.89 -23.92
CA ASP A 87 -4.37 -7.91 -22.97
C ASP A 87 -3.61 -7.21 -21.82
N VAL A 88 -3.87 -7.64 -20.58
CA VAL A 88 -3.36 -7.01 -19.36
C VAL A 88 -2.50 -8.02 -18.60
N PHE A 89 -1.28 -7.63 -18.28
CA PHE A 89 -0.33 -8.41 -17.49
C PHE A 89 0.03 -7.62 -16.24
N VAL A 90 -0.38 -8.16 -15.08
CA VAL A 90 0.01 -7.63 -13.77
C VAL A 90 1.22 -8.43 -13.31
N ASN A 91 2.40 -7.81 -13.39
CA ASN A 91 3.65 -8.43 -12.98
C ASN A 91 4.34 -7.66 -11.86
N SER A 92 5.37 -8.24 -11.26
CA SER A 92 6.07 -7.65 -10.11
C SER A 92 6.81 -6.34 -10.37
N GLU A 93 7.05 -5.95 -11.62
CA GLU A 93 7.78 -4.73 -11.97
C GLU A 93 6.86 -3.60 -12.43
N ALA A 94 5.83 -3.92 -13.22
CA ALA A 94 4.95 -2.94 -13.83
C ALA A 94 3.59 -3.55 -14.25
N LEU A 95 2.60 -2.69 -14.44
CA LEU A 95 1.36 -3.02 -15.15
C LEU A 95 1.59 -2.90 -16.66
N THR A 96 1.51 -4.02 -17.38
CA THR A 96 1.72 -4.02 -18.84
C THR A 96 0.41 -4.23 -19.59
N LEU A 97 0.12 -3.36 -20.55
CA LEU A 97 -1.06 -3.41 -21.41
C LEU A 97 -0.61 -3.54 -22.86
N PHE A 98 -1.20 -4.46 -23.62
CA PHE A 98 -0.84 -4.64 -25.03
C PHE A 98 -2.08 -4.75 -25.91
N SER A 99 -2.10 -4.05 -27.04
CA SER A 99 -3.15 -4.25 -28.05
C SER A 99 -2.58 -4.90 -29.31
N ASN A 100 -3.05 -6.11 -29.60
CA ASN A 100 -2.74 -6.81 -30.85
C ASN A 100 -3.27 -6.07 -32.09
N LYS A 101 -4.36 -5.30 -31.94
CA LYS A 101 -4.96 -4.53 -33.04
C LYS A 101 -4.08 -3.34 -33.45
N VAL A 102 -3.49 -2.66 -32.48
CA VAL A 102 -2.58 -1.52 -32.70
C VAL A 102 -1.15 -2.00 -32.97
N GLY A 103 -0.78 -3.18 -32.47
CA GLY A 103 0.60 -3.69 -32.52
C GLY A 103 1.54 -2.94 -31.58
N ALA A 104 0.99 -2.32 -30.53
CA ALA A 104 1.72 -1.58 -29.53
C ALA A 104 1.10 -1.78 -28.15
N GLY A 105 1.90 -1.58 -27.12
CA GLY A 105 1.50 -1.62 -25.74
C GLY A 105 2.28 -0.62 -24.89
N VAL A 106 1.95 -0.58 -23.61
CA VAL A 106 2.58 0.27 -22.62
C VAL A 106 2.86 -0.52 -21.34
N SER A 107 4.05 -0.34 -20.78
CA SER A 107 4.44 -0.81 -19.45
C SER A 107 4.45 0.38 -18.50
N ILE A 108 3.55 0.35 -17.52
CA ILE A 108 3.26 1.42 -16.57
C ILE A 108 3.88 1.04 -15.22
N PRO A 109 4.88 1.80 -14.73
CA PRO A 109 5.42 1.60 -13.38
C PRO A 109 4.32 1.80 -12.33
N TYR A 110 4.33 0.99 -11.25
CA TYR A 110 3.34 1.14 -10.17
C TYR A 110 3.31 2.54 -9.54
N PRO A 111 4.46 3.21 -9.28
CA PRO A 111 4.45 4.57 -8.76
C PRO A 111 3.82 5.62 -9.70
N SER A 112 3.64 5.32 -10.99
CA SER A 112 2.93 6.20 -11.94
C SER A 112 1.40 6.06 -11.87
N ILE A 113 0.87 5.16 -11.04
CA ILE A 113 -0.57 4.92 -10.86
C ILE A 113 -0.99 5.65 -9.58
N SER A 114 -1.45 6.90 -9.71
CA SER A 114 -1.82 7.72 -8.54
C SER A 114 -3.00 7.12 -7.77
N ILE A 115 -4.00 6.58 -8.48
CA ILE A 115 -5.14 5.91 -7.85
C ILE A 115 -5.71 4.83 -8.78
N HIS A 116 -6.19 3.74 -8.20
CA HIS A 116 -6.98 2.74 -8.88
C HIS A 116 -8.19 2.34 -8.03
N ALA A 117 -9.33 2.08 -8.67
CA ALA A 117 -10.58 1.77 -7.99
C ALA A 117 -11.50 0.88 -8.84
N ILE A 118 -12.40 0.15 -8.17
CA ILE A 118 -13.46 -0.59 -8.85
C ILE A 118 -14.61 0.35 -9.20
N LYS A 119 -14.89 0.50 -10.48
CA LYS A 119 -16.01 1.28 -11.04
C LYS A 119 -17.10 0.34 -11.53
N GLN A 120 -18.36 0.66 -11.24
CA GLN A 120 -19.52 -0.08 -11.77
C GLN A 120 -20.01 0.61 -13.05
N ILE A 121 -20.11 -0.13 -14.14
CA ILE A 121 -20.56 0.35 -15.45
C ILE A 121 -21.83 -0.41 -15.84
N GLY A 122 -22.89 0.30 -16.17
CA GLY A 122 -24.20 -0.28 -16.46
C GLY A 122 -25.32 0.73 -16.17
N PRO A 123 -26.51 0.56 -16.77
CA PRO A 123 -27.65 1.40 -16.43
C PRO A 123 -28.00 1.21 -14.95
N GLU A 124 -28.32 2.30 -14.24
CA GLU A 124 -28.62 2.22 -12.79
C GLU A 124 -29.78 1.26 -12.46
N ALA A 125 -30.68 1.06 -13.42
CA ALA A 125 -31.88 0.24 -13.34
C ALA A 125 -31.64 -1.26 -13.61
N ASP A 126 -30.45 -1.65 -14.07
CA ASP A 126 -30.13 -3.05 -14.37
C ASP A 126 -29.36 -3.70 -13.21
N ALA A 127 -29.70 -4.95 -12.90
CA ALA A 127 -29.10 -5.70 -11.80
C ALA A 127 -27.71 -6.24 -12.15
N GLU A 128 -27.40 -6.36 -13.45
CA GLU A 128 -26.12 -6.85 -13.96
C GLU A 128 -25.18 -5.68 -14.31
N ARG A 129 -24.71 -4.97 -13.27
CA ARG A 129 -23.64 -3.97 -13.44
C ARG A 129 -22.32 -4.69 -13.71
N THR A 130 -21.60 -4.23 -14.72
CA THR A 130 -20.28 -4.73 -15.08
C THR A 130 -19.24 -4.03 -14.21
N GLN A 131 -18.37 -4.81 -13.56
CA GLN A 131 -17.28 -4.26 -12.77
C GLN A 131 -16.09 -3.95 -13.67
N ALA A 132 -15.55 -2.75 -13.54
CA ALA A 132 -14.37 -2.27 -14.25
C ALA A 132 -13.34 -1.75 -13.25
N VAL A 133 -12.09 -1.68 -13.65
CA VAL A 133 -11.02 -1.04 -12.89
C VAL A 133 -10.73 0.31 -13.54
N TRP A 134 -11.03 1.39 -12.85
CA TRP A 134 -10.63 2.74 -13.25
C TRP A 134 -9.31 3.09 -12.56
N MET A 135 -8.43 3.79 -13.26
CA MET A 135 -7.19 4.30 -12.71
C MET A 135 -6.85 5.66 -13.29
N GLN A 136 -6.22 6.48 -12.46
CA GLN A 136 -5.61 7.73 -12.85
C GLN A 136 -4.09 7.55 -12.88
N LEU A 137 -3.47 7.93 -13.98
CA LEU A 137 -2.04 7.80 -14.21
C LEU A 137 -1.40 9.19 -14.22
N GLU A 138 -0.23 9.30 -13.61
CA GLU A 138 0.55 10.52 -13.54
C GLU A 138 1.97 10.27 -14.01
N PHE A 139 2.37 10.98 -15.06
CA PHE A 139 3.65 10.79 -15.73
C PHE A 139 4.59 11.99 -15.59
N SER A 140 4.07 13.14 -15.16
CA SER A 140 4.85 14.34 -14.86
C SER A 140 5.45 14.26 -13.46
N ASP A 141 6.72 14.62 -13.36
CA ASP A 141 7.37 14.99 -12.09
C ASP A 141 7.11 16.48 -11.94
N GLY A 142 6.18 16.86 -11.06
CA GLY A 142 5.65 18.22 -10.97
C GLY A 142 6.76 19.27 -10.93
N GLY A 143 6.95 20.00 -12.04
CA GLY A 143 7.84 21.14 -12.09
C GLY A 143 7.23 22.31 -11.33
N ALA A 144 8.06 23.14 -10.70
CA ALA A 144 7.66 24.25 -9.81
C ALA A 144 6.76 25.36 -10.43
N GLU A 145 6.30 25.22 -11.68
CA GLU A 145 5.48 26.20 -12.39
C GLU A 145 4.32 25.59 -13.22
N ASP A 146 3.92 24.33 -13.00
CA ASP A 146 2.84 23.71 -13.79
C ASP A 146 1.52 23.63 -12.99
N ASP A 147 0.60 24.57 -13.25
CA ASP A 147 -0.80 24.53 -12.76
C ASP A 147 -1.65 23.47 -13.51
N ASP A 148 -1.08 22.80 -14.52
CA ASP A 148 -1.73 21.79 -15.34
C ASP A 148 -1.28 20.37 -14.92
N PHE A 149 -2.03 19.74 -14.01
CA PHE A 149 -1.83 18.32 -13.67
C PHE A 149 -2.09 17.45 -14.91
N ASN A 150 -1.03 16.87 -15.48
CA ASN A 150 -1.14 16.02 -16.66
C ASN A 150 -1.47 14.57 -16.27
N THR A 151 -2.74 14.35 -15.92
CA THR A 151 -3.27 13.04 -15.56
C THR A 151 -3.92 12.35 -16.76
N VAL A 152 -3.84 11.02 -16.77
CA VAL A 152 -4.51 10.17 -17.76
C VAL A 152 -5.48 9.23 -17.07
N ASP A 153 -6.74 9.28 -17.50
CA ASP A 153 -7.78 8.42 -17.00
C ASP A 153 -7.91 7.17 -17.87
N LEU A 154 -7.69 6.01 -17.27
CA LEU A 154 -7.79 4.72 -17.94
C LEU A 154 -8.82 3.85 -17.25
N THR A 155 -9.78 3.32 -18.01
CA THR A 155 -10.75 2.34 -17.52
C THR A 155 -10.55 1.00 -18.21
N ILE A 156 -10.32 -0.07 -17.44
CA ILE A 156 -10.18 -1.44 -17.93
C ILE A 156 -11.43 -2.23 -17.55
N ILE A 157 -12.07 -2.81 -18.56
CA ILE A 157 -13.29 -3.61 -18.44
C ILE A 157 -12.91 -5.05 -18.81
N PRO A 158 -12.88 -5.96 -17.83
CA PRO A 158 -12.66 -7.37 -18.11
C PRO A 158 -13.73 -7.96 -19.05
N PRO A 159 -13.37 -8.96 -19.86
CA PRO A 159 -14.34 -9.69 -20.64
C PRO A 159 -15.35 -10.40 -19.72
N LYS A 160 -16.59 -10.47 -20.19
CA LYS A 160 -17.64 -11.27 -19.53
C LYS A 160 -17.22 -12.73 -19.49
N SER A 161 -17.15 -13.27 -18.28
CA SER A 161 -16.84 -14.66 -17.97
C SER A 161 -17.90 -15.11 -16.98
N ASP A 162 -18.27 -16.40 -16.98
CA ASP A 162 -19.33 -16.96 -16.13
C ASP A 162 -19.15 -16.67 -14.61
N SER A 163 -18.01 -16.09 -14.21
CA SER A 163 -17.70 -15.49 -12.90
C SER A 163 -17.56 -13.95 -12.97
N GLU A 164 -18.56 -13.23 -13.47
CA GLU A 164 -18.58 -11.79 -13.82
C GLU A 164 -17.95 -10.82 -12.80
N SER A 165 -18.05 -11.08 -11.49
CA SER A 165 -17.52 -10.20 -10.44
C SER A 165 -16.08 -10.52 -10.01
N SER A 166 -15.51 -11.65 -10.43
CA SER A 166 -14.19 -12.07 -9.94
C SER A 166 -13.04 -11.43 -10.71
N ALA A 167 -13.17 -11.19 -12.02
CA ALA A 167 -12.04 -10.75 -12.85
C ALA A 167 -11.58 -9.31 -12.55
N ALA A 168 -12.52 -8.38 -12.40
CA ALA A 168 -12.21 -6.99 -12.03
C ALA A 168 -11.63 -6.91 -10.62
N LYS A 169 -12.19 -7.71 -9.70
CA LYS A 169 -11.71 -7.81 -8.33
C LYS A 169 -10.31 -8.42 -8.25
N GLN A 170 -10.03 -9.48 -9.02
CA GLN A 170 -8.70 -10.08 -9.10
C GLN A 170 -7.68 -9.12 -9.72
N LEU A 171 -8.06 -8.37 -10.76
CA LEU A 171 -7.21 -7.34 -11.33
C LEU A 171 -6.88 -6.26 -10.28
N TYR A 172 -7.90 -5.76 -9.58
CA TYR A 172 -7.74 -4.78 -8.50
C TYR A 172 -6.83 -5.31 -7.38
N GLU A 173 -7.09 -6.51 -6.86
CA GLU A 173 -6.30 -7.13 -5.79
C GLU A 173 -4.84 -7.36 -6.23
N ALA A 174 -4.62 -7.79 -7.47
CA ALA A 174 -3.28 -8.00 -8.00
C ALA A 174 -2.51 -6.69 -8.15
N MET A 175 -3.17 -5.62 -8.62
CA MET A 175 -2.56 -4.29 -8.71
C MET A 175 -2.26 -3.72 -7.34
N ALA A 176 -3.19 -3.79 -6.38
CA ALA A 176 -3.00 -3.31 -5.03
C ALA A 176 -1.81 -3.99 -4.35
N ALA A 177 -1.71 -5.32 -4.47
CA ALA A 177 -0.62 -6.09 -3.88
C ALA A 177 0.79 -5.67 -4.37
N TYR A 178 0.91 -5.19 -5.62
CA TYR A 178 2.18 -4.67 -6.12
C TYR A 178 2.33 -3.17 -5.91
N SER A 179 1.25 -2.39 -5.88
CA SER A 179 1.31 -0.99 -5.47
C SER A 179 1.95 -0.87 -4.07
N ASP A 180 1.55 -1.74 -3.13
CA ASP A 180 2.09 -1.78 -1.76
C ASP A 180 3.58 -2.16 -1.71
N LEU A 181 4.11 -2.82 -2.74
CA LEU A 181 5.51 -3.25 -2.84
C LEU A 181 6.40 -2.23 -3.57
N HIS A 182 5.81 -1.16 -4.10
CA HIS A 182 6.50 -0.11 -4.85
C HIS A 182 6.14 1.26 -4.25
N PRO A 183 6.58 1.57 -3.01
CA PRO A 183 6.42 2.91 -2.46
C PRO A 183 7.16 3.94 -3.32
N ASP A 184 6.66 5.17 -3.36
CA ASP A 184 7.29 6.24 -4.12
C ASP A 184 8.66 6.58 -3.50
N PRO A 185 9.78 6.52 -4.25
CA PRO A 185 11.08 6.92 -3.73
C PRO A 185 11.16 8.38 -3.26
N ASN A 186 10.24 9.24 -3.68
CA ASN A 186 10.19 10.66 -3.30
C ASN A 186 9.27 10.95 -2.11
N ASP A 187 8.59 9.94 -1.54
CA ASP A 187 7.66 10.10 -0.41
C ASP A 187 8.37 10.55 0.90
N ASP A 188 9.70 10.38 0.97
CA ASP A 188 10.53 10.77 2.11
C ASP A 188 10.83 12.29 2.20
N GLU A 189 10.38 13.11 1.25
CA GLU A 189 10.69 14.55 1.23
C GLU A 189 9.62 15.45 1.88
N ASP A 190 8.43 14.92 2.19
CA ASP A 190 7.29 15.70 2.74
C ASP A 190 6.98 15.45 4.23
N ASP A 191 7.82 14.69 4.94
CA ASP A 191 7.76 14.62 6.41
C ASP A 191 8.61 15.74 7.04
N GLU A 192 8.02 16.93 7.14
CA GLU A 192 8.42 17.99 8.09
C GLU A 192 8.12 17.60 9.57
N ASP A 193 8.10 16.31 9.91
CA ASP A 193 8.04 15.80 11.27
C ASP A 193 9.40 15.19 11.67
N ASP A 194 10.44 16.04 11.75
CA ASP A 194 11.75 15.74 12.38
C ASP A 194 11.62 15.50 13.91
N TYR A 195 10.40 15.22 14.40
CA TYR A 195 10.06 14.92 15.80
C TYR A 195 10.01 13.42 16.11
N ASP A 196 10.00 12.53 15.11
CA ASP A 196 10.06 11.07 15.33
C ASP A 196 11.50 10.53 15.43
N ARG A 197 12.51 11.41 15.30
CA ARG A 197 13.89 11.07 15.62
C ARG A 197 14.13 11.22 17.11
N ILE A 198 14.58 10.14 17.75
CA ILE A 198 15.12 10.16 19.12
C ILE A 198 16.40 11.01 19.10
N VAL A 199 16.28 12.29 19.41
CA VAL A 199 17.43 13.19 19.59
C VAL A 199 18.04 12.92 20.96
N PHE A 200 19.20 12.26 20.98
CA PHE A 200 19.98 12.11 22.20
C PHE A 200 20.69 13.44 22.49
N GLU A 201 20.25 14.15 23.52
CA GLU A 201 20.94 15.34 24.03
C GLU A 201 22.32 14.92 24.56
N GLY A 202 23.37 15.29 23.83
CA GLY A 202 24.74 14.87 24.12
C GLY A 202 25.19 15.37 25.49
N SER A 203 25.32 14.47 26.46
CA SER A 203 26.12 14.71 27.66
C SER A 203 27.61 14.56 27.32
N GLU A 204 28.48 15.27 28.03
CA GLU A 204 29.94 15.34 27.76
C GLU A 204 30.66 13.98 27.81
N GLU A 205 29.99 12.91 28.25
CA GLU A 205 30.51 11.54 28.34
C GLU A 205 30.19 10.66 27.11
N HIS A 206 29.39 11.18 26.17
CA HIS A 206 28.75 10.40 25.10
C HIS A 206 29.08 10.99 23.71
N GLN A 207 30.23 10.62 23.17
CA GLN A 207 30.63 11.01 21.81
C GLN A 207 30.07 10.02 20.78
N ALA A 208 29.19 10.51 19.90
CA ALA A 208 28.74 9.77 18.72
C ALA A 208 29.91 9.61 17.73
N ILE A 209 29.91 8.48 17.00
CA ILE A 209 30.90 8.22 15.95
C ILE A 209 30.65 9.20 14.79
N GLU A 210 31.72 9.84 14.30
CA GLU A 210 31.66 10.79 13.19
C GLU A 210 31.05 10.12 11.94
N GLY A 211 29.90 10.62 11.49
CA GLY A 211 29.16 10.11 10.33
C GLY A 211 28.02 9.12 10.64
N PHE A 212 27.77 8.78 11.92
CA PHE A 212 26.64 7.92 12.32
C PHE A 212 25.79 8.58 13.42
N THR A 213 24.49 8.70 13.19
CA THR A 213 23.51 9.12 14.21
C THR A 213 23.09 7.91 15.05
N GLY A 214 23.17 8.01 16.39
CA GLY A 214 22.77 6.95 17.33
C GLY A 214 23.79 5.85 17.59
N VAL A 215 24.98 5.90 16.97
CA VAL A 215 26.07 4.95 17.23
C VAL A 215 27.13 5.62 18.10
N MET A 216 27.23 5.17 19.35
CA MET A 216 28.18 5.71 20.33
C MET A 216 29.55 5.02 20.18
N HIS A 217 30.63 5.76 20.42
CA HIS A 217 31.94 5.12 20.59
C HIS A 217 31.86 4.09 21.73
N GLY A 218 32.26 2.85 21.44
CA GLY A 218 32.47 1.84 22.49
C GLY A 218 33.61 2.26 23.43
N ALA A 219 33.72 1.59 24.57
CA ALA A 219 34.80 1.86 25.51
C ALA A 219 36.18 1.61 24.85
N ASP A 220 37.20 2.38 25.24
CA ASP A 220 38.57 2.31 24.68
C ASP A 220 39.23 0.91 24.77
N ASN A 221 38.63 0.00 25.54
CA ASN A 221 39.04 -1.39 25.69
C ASN A 221 38.37 -2.36 24.68
N GLY A 222 37.59 -1.85 23.73
CA GLY A 222 36.82 -2.64 22.77
C GLY A 222 35.55 -3.27 23.35
N GLY A 223 35.15 -2.85 24.56
CA GLY A 223 33.89 -3.22 25.18
C GLY A 223 32.71 -2.43 24.62
N LEU A 224 31.52 -3.01 24.75
CA LEU A 224 30.28 -2.30 24.47
C LEU A 224 30.20 -1.02 25.32
N PRO A 225 29.66 0.09 24.80
CA PRO A 225 29.44 1.28 25.60
C PRO A 225 28.61 0.93 26.84
N PRO A 226 28.82 1.63 27.97
CA PRO A 226 28.03 1.39 29.16
C PRO A 226 26.54 1.51 28.84
N PRO A 227 25.67 0.64 29.40
CA PRO A 227 24.23 0.76 29.21
C PRO A 227 23.77 2.15 29.66
N MET A 228 22.88 2.75 28.88
CA MET A 228 22.31 4.05 29.21
C MET A 228 21.58 3.99 30.56
N PRO A 229 21.58 5.07 31.35
CA PRO A 229 20.73 5.16 32.53
C PRO A 229 19.26 4.94 32.13
N GLY A 230 18.61 3.91 32.68
CA GLY A 230 17.24 3.52 32.32
C GLY A 230 17.13 2.49 31.18
N SER A 231 18.21 2.15 30.47
CA SER A 231 18.24 0.98 29.59
C SER A 231 18.50 -0.28 30.42
N GLY A 232 17.50 -0.72 31.19
CA GLY A 232 17.48 -2.10 31.65
C GLY A 232 17.59 -2.98 30.42
N GLY A 233 18.69 -3.71 30.27
CA GLY A 233 18.98 -4.48 29.06
C GLY A 233 17.83 -5.40 28.66
N TRP A 234 17.82 -5.82 27.39
CA TRP A 234 16.80 -6.75 26.90
C TRP A 234 16.79 -8.05 27.72
N ILE A 235 15.60 -8.49 28.13
CA ILE A 235 15.41 -9.81 28.73
C ILE A 235 15.49 -10.84 27.61
N THR A 236 16.56 -11.62 27.57
CA THR A 236 16.84 -12.73 26.67
C THR A 236 16.59 -14.07 27.37
N ALA A 237 16.54 -15.17 26.61
CA ALA A 237 16.38 -16.51 27.18
C ALA A 237 17.49 -16.87 28.18
N ASP A 238 18.68 -16.29 28.02
CA ASP A 238 19.83 -16.54 28.89
C ASP A 238 19.78 -15.76 30.21
N ASN A 239 19.14 -14.58 30.24
CA ASN A 239 19.04 -13.73 31.46
C ASN A 239 17.64 -13.70 32.08
N LEU A 240 16.64 -14.38 31.49
CA LEU A 240 15.27 -14.45 32.01
C LEU A 240 15.20 -14.81 33.50
N HIS A 241 16.07 -15.73 33.93
CA HIS A 241 16.18 -16.21 35.31
C HIS A 241 16.64 -15.14 36.32
N GLU A 242 17.18 -14.02 35.85
CA GLU A 242 17.59 -12.88 36.70
C GLU A 242 16.42 -11.93 36.97
N TYR A 243 15.37 -11.99 36.15
CA TYR A 243 14.20 -11.13 36.23
C TYR A 243 12.94 -11.86 36.69
N PHE A 244 12.96 -13.19 36.84
CA PHE A 244 11.83 -13.98 37.32
C PHE A 244 12.24 -15.01 38.37
N ASP A 245 11.44 -15.14 39.43
CA ASP A 245 11.61 -16.19 40.45
C ASP A 245 11.20 -17.59 39.92
N GLU A 246 11.47 -18.63 40.71
CA GLU A 246 11.17 -20.04 40.37
C GLU A 246 9.66 -20.31 40.19
N ASN A 247 8.80 -19.37 40.59
CA ASN A 247 7.35 -19.40 40.45
C ASN A 247 6.85 -18.55 39.26
N GLY A 248 7.74 -17.88 38.52
CA GLY A 248 7.42 -17.05 37.36
C GLY A 248 6.98 -15.62 37.71
N ASN A 249 7.25 -15.13 38.92
CA ASN A 249 6.98 -13.73 39.30
C ASN A 249 8.19 -12.85 38.97
N TRP A 250 7.93 -11.64 38.49
CA TRP A 250 8.97 -10.68 38.12
C TRP A 250 9.68 -10.09 39.37
N ILE A 251 11.02 -10.04 39.34
CA ILE A 251 11.89 -9.61 40.45
C ILE A 251 12.83 -8.44 40.10
N GLY A 252 12.53 -7.69 39.01
CA GLY A 252 13.42 -6.68 38.44
C GLY A 252 14.01 -5.67 39.44
N GLN A 253 15.23 -5.21 39.14
CA GLN A 253 16.05 -4.30 39.94
C GLN A 253 15.42 -2.88 40.05
N GLY A 254 14.43 -2.76 40.92
CA GLY A 254 13.83 -1.53 41.42
C GLY A 254 13.23 -1.71 42.82
N ALA A 255 13.44 -2.88 43.44
CA ALA A 255 12.85 -3.25 44.73
C ALA A 255 13.68 -2.80 45.95
N GLU A 256 14.78 -2.09 45.76
CA GLU A 256 15.55 -1.48 46.84
C GLU A 256 15.57 0.05 46.63
N ASP A 257 14.66 0.72 47.32
CA ASP A 257 14.58 2.16 47.61
C ASP A 257 13.83 3.14 46.67
N GLN A 258 13.09 2.68 45.65
CA GLN A 258 12.06 3.53 45.02
C GLN A 258 10.81 2.71 44.66
N GLU A 259 9.81 2.76 45.55
CA GLU A 259 8.43 2.36 45.24
C GLU A 259 7.85 3.34 44.21
N GLU A 260 8.28 3.25 42.94
CA GLU A 260 7.45 3.74 41.85
C GLU A 260 6.30 2.75 41.71
N GLU A 261 5.18 3.11 42.35
CA GLU A 261 3.90 2.42 42.33
C GLU A 261 3.47 2.24 40.86
N LEU A 262 3.86 1.11 40.27
CA LEU A 262 3.33 0.65 38.98
C LEU A 262 1.81 0.61 39.15
N GLY A 263 1.11 1.51 38.45
CA GLY A 263 -0.31 1.79 38.69
C GLY A 263 -1.17 0.52 38.74
N GLU A 264 -2.27 0.58 39.50
CA GLU A 264 -3.19 -0.53 39.80
C GLU A 264 -3.63 -1.30 38.52
N GLY A 265 -2.85 -2.30 38.12
CA GLY A 265 -3.10 -3.05 36.88
C GLY A 265 -1.86 -3.66 36.23
N ALA A 266 -0.65 -3.27 36.60
CA ALA A 266 0.56 -3.94 36.11
C ALA A 266 0.66 -5.36 36.70
N GLY A 267 0.63 -6.38 35.84
CA GLY A 267 0.89 -7.78 36.22
C GLY A 267 -0.31 -8.60 36.71
N ARG A 268 -1.53 -8.03 36.77
CA ARG A 268 -2.74 -8.80 37.13
C ARG A 268 -3.63 -9.02 35.90
N VAL A 269 -4.01 -10.27 35.65
CA VAL A 269 -5.10 -10.59 34.73
C VAL A 269 -6.42 -10.22 35.42
N ARG A 270 -7.14 -9.23 34.87
CA ARG A 270 -8.49 -8.90 35.36
C ARG A 270 -9.46 -9.96 34.87
N ASP A 271 -10.20 -10.57 35.79
CA ASP A 271 -11.33 -11.42 35.42
C ASP A 271 -12.47 -10.54 34.87
N ARG A 272 -13.27 -11.11 33.96
CA ARG A 272 -14.27 -10.38 33.16
C ARG A 272 -15.24 -9.52 34.00
N ASP A 273 -15.56 -9.96 35.21
CA ASP A 273 -16.47 -9.25 36.12
C ASP A 273 -15.85 -7.99 36.76
N GLU A 274 -14.51 -7.86 36.75
CA GLU A 274 -13.77 -6.72 37.29
C GLU A 274 -13.59 -5.58 36.26
N ALA A 275 -13.75 -5.89 34.95
CA ALA A 275 -13.68 -4.91 33.87
C ALA A 275 -14.98 -4.09 33.69
N GLU A 276 -16.12 -4.61 34.17
CA GLU A 276 -17.42 -3.96 34.10
C GLU A 276 -17.79 -3.41 35.49
N GLY A 277 -17.08 -2.35 35.90
CA GLY A 277 -17.04 -1.83 37.26
C GLY A 277 -18.38 -1.50 37.93
N ALA A 278 -18.50 -1.90 39.20
CA ALA A 278 -19.59 -1.54 40.11
C ALA A 278 -19.18 -0.39 41.06
N GLY A 279 -19.43 0.85 40.62
CA GLY A 279 -20.04 1.96 41.39
C GLY A 279 -19.33 2.66 42.55
N SER A 280 -19.21 4.00 42.45
CA SER A 280 -19.58 5.05 43.45
C SER A 280 -19.22 6.46 42.90
N ALA A 281 -20.13 7.18 42.21
CA ALA A 281 -21.00 8.28 42.70
C ALA A 281 -20.31 9.55 43.25
N GLU A 282 -20.23 10.62 42.44
CA GLU A 282 -20.79 11.99 42.65
C GLU A 282 -20.12 13.05 41.75
N ASN A 283 -20.80 13.53 40.70
CA ASN A 283 -21.18 14.95 40.55
C ASN A 283 -21.85 15.28 39.19
N GLN A 284 -23.07 15.82 39.30
CA GLN A 284 -23.68 16.91 38.52
C GLN A 284 -23.75 16.84 36.97
N ALA A 285 -24.95 16.43 36.53
CA ALA A 285 -25.78 17.04 35.49
C ALA A 285 -25.20 18.18 34.62
N ALA A 286 -25.06 17.92 33.32
CA ALA A 286 -25.57 18.77 32.25
C ALA A 286 -25.73 17.91 30.98
N ASP A 287 -26.95 17.89 30.43
CA ASP A 287 -27.30 17.31 29.13
C ASP A 287 -26.46 17.94 28.00
N ASP A 288 -25.78 17.11 27.20
CA ASP A 288 -25.29 17.49 25.88
C ASP A 288 -25.59 16.36 24.87
N PRO A 289 -26.65 16.47 24.05
CA PRO A 289 -27.09 15.42 23.14
C PRO A 289 -26.50 15.58 21.74
N GLU A 290 -25.17 15.66 21.56
CA GLU A 290 -24.56 15.77 20.22
C GLU A 290 -23.32 14.90 20.00
N ASN A 291 -23.22 13.68 20.57
CA ASN A 291 -22.20 12.76 20.06
C ASN A 291 -22.45 11.27 20.33
N LYS A 292 -23.46 10.65 19.71
CA LYS A 292 -23.47 9.19 19.50
C LYS A 292 -24.06 8.84 18.13
N ARG A 293 -23.19 8.34 17.26
CA ARG A 293 -23.55 7.74 15.97
C ARG A 293 -24.49 6.55 16.23
N PRO A 294 -25.63 6.41 15.52
CA PRO A 294 -26.54 5.29 15.75
C PRO A 294 -25.90 3.98 15.30
N ARG A 295 -26.01 2.96 16.15
CA ARG A 295 -25.63 1.57 15.84
C ARG A 295 -26.64 1.02 14.83
N VAL A 296 -26.15 0.58 13.68
CA VAL A 296 -26.94 -0.12 12.66
C VAL A 296 -27.29 -1.52 13.20
N GLU A 297 -28.57 -1.89 13.14
CA GLU A 297 -29.07 -3.25 13.41
C GLU A 297 -28.67 -4.22 12.29
#